data_AF-A0A2N1MMI3-F1
#
_entry.id   AF-A0A2N1MMI3-F1
#
_cell.length_a   1.000
_cell.length_b   1.000
_cell.length_c   1.000
_cell.angle_alpha   90.00
_cell.angle_beta   90.00
_cell.angle_gamma   90.00
#
_symmetry.space_group_name_H-M   'P 1'
#
loop_
_entity.id
_entity.type
_entity.pdbx_description
1 polymer ?
#
loop_
_entity_poly.entity_id
_entity_poly.type
_entity_poly.pdbx_seq_one_letter_code
_entity_poly.pdbx_strand_id
1 'polypeptide(L)'
;VDLCFVLDCTNSMGPYIDAARDCILQVINYIKHTNPSIELRVGFCGYRDHIDRHDRLKSLDFTDQYEKFTTYLQSVLPYGGGDTPEDVLGGLNEAITKMKWKNGTRVLLHIGDSPPY
;
A
#
# COMPACT_ATOMS: atom_id res chain seq x y z
N VAL A 1 14.17 7.13 -5.89
CA VAL A 1 13.64 6.57 -4.62
C VAL A 1 12.46 5.70 -4.96
N ASP A 2 12.36 4.51 -4.37
CA ASP A 2 11.15 3.68 -4.45
C ASP A 2 10.42 3.77 -3.12
N LEU A 3 9.14 4.18 -3.15
CA LEU A 3 8.28 4.32 -1.99
C LEU A 3 7.08 3.36 -2.12
N CYS A 4 7.02 2.36 -1.26
CA CYS A 4 5.94 1.38 -1.24
C CYS A 4 5.02 1.62 -0.04
N PHE A 5 3.71 1.61 -0.28
CA PHE A 5 2.70 1.62 0.77
C PHE A 5 2.09 0.23 0.91
N VAL A 6 2.16 -0.35 2.10
CA VAL A 6 1.52 -1.62 2.45
C VAL A 6 0.34 -1.30 3.34
N LEU A 7 -0.87 -1.58 2.87
CA LEU A 7 -2.11 -1.13 3.51
C LEU A 7 -3.00 -2.33 3.86
N ASP A 8 -3.44 -2.37 5.11
CA ASP A 8 -4.57 -3.18 5.53
C ASP A 8 -5.84 -2.75 4.80
N CYS A 9 -6.46 -3.68 4.08
CA CYS A 9 -7.66 -3.44 3.29
C CYS A 9 -8.87 -4.25 3.78
N THR A 10 -8.86 -4.70 5.03
CA THR A 10 -9.98 -5.41 5.66
C THR A 10 -11.14 -4.49 6.02
N ASN A 11 -12.25 -5.06 6.47
CA ASN A 11 -13.42 -4.29 6.89
C ASN A 11 -13.15 -3.40 8.12
N SER A 12 -12.23 -3.77 9.03
CA SER A 12 -11.91 -2.96 10.22
C SER A 12 -11.38 -1.58 9.84
N MET A 13 -10.66 -1.51 8.71
CA MET A 13 -10.13 -0.29 8.14
C MET A 13 -11.20 0.65 7.55
N GLY A 14 -12.47 0.26 7.50
CA GLY A 14 -13.58 1.06 6.96
C GLY A 14 -13.59 2.53 7.40
N PRO A 15 -13.49 2.84 8.71
CA PRO A 15 -13.46 4.22 9.21
C PRO A 15 -12.16 4.98 8.87
N TYR A 16 -11.09 4.28 8.48
CA TYR A 16 -9.74 4.85 8.34
C TYR A 16 -9.28 4.92 6.88
N ILE A 17 -9.85 4.12 5.97
CA ILE A 17 -9.27 3.91 4.64
C ILE A 17 -9.26 5.19 3.80
N ASP A 18 -10.28 6.05 3.94
CA ASP A 18 -10.32 7.35 3.26
C ASP A 18 -9.16 8.25 3.71
N ALA A 19 -8.98 8.36 5.03
CA ALA A 19 -7.88 9.12 5.62
C ALA A 19 -6.51 8.53 5.27
N ALA A 20 -6.39 7.20 5.22
CA ALA A 20 -5.17 6.53 4.79
C ALA A 20 -4.82 6.85 3.34
N ARG A 21 -5.80 6.81 2.43
CA ARG A 21 -5.62 7.20 1.03
C ARG A 21 -5.20 8.65 0.88
N ASP A 22 -5.86 9.56 1.59
CA ASP A 22 -5.50 10.98 1.58
C ASP A 22 -4.08 11.23 2.11
N CYS A 23 -3.70 10.57 3.20
CA CYS A 23 -2.36 10.66 3.77
C CYS A 23 -1.29 10.15 2.80
N ILE A 24 -1.53 9.02 2.13
CA ILE A 24 -0.64 8.48 1.09
C ILE A 24 -0.42 9.52 -0.01
N LEU A 25 -1.50 10.11 -0.53
CA LEU A 25 -1.42 11.13 -1.58
C LEU A 25 -0.69 12.40 -1.11
N GLN A 26 -0.93 12.83 0.12
CA GLN A 26 -0.22 13.96 0.73
C GLN A 26 1.29 13.70 0.84
N VAL A 27 1.70 12.52 1.28
CA VAL A 27 3.12 12.13 1.37
C VAL A 27 3.78 12.13 -0.01
N ILE A 28 3.13 11.53 -1.01
CA ILE A 28 3.65 11.50 -2.39
C ILE A 28 3.81 12.94 -2.92
N ASN A 29 2.79 13.77 -2.76
CA ASN A 29 2.83 15.17 -3.20
C ASN A 29 3.94 15.94 -2.47
N TYR A 30 4.05 15.80 -1.16
CA TYR A 30 5.06 16.49 -0.36
C TYR A 30 6.49 16.15 -0.83
N ILE A 31 6.78 14.86 -1.06
CA ILE A 31 8.10 14.43 -1.53
C ILE A 31 8.41 15.01 -2.90
N LYS A 32 7.46 14.97 -3.84
CA LYS A 32 7.62 15.53 -5.19
C LYS A 32 7.91 17.02 -5.18
N HIS A 33 7.22 17.78 -4.33
CA HIS A 33 7.40 19.23 -4.24
C HIS A 33 8.70 19.61 -3.54
N THR A 34 9.07 18.89 -2.49
CA THR A 34 10.27 19.22 -1.69
C THR A 34 11.56 18.72 -2.35
N ASN A 35 11.48 17.67 -3.17
CA ASN A 35 12.63 17.02 -3.78
C ASN A 35 12.43 16.79 -5.29
N PRO A 36 12.30 17.85 -6.11
CA PRO A 36 11.95 17.73 -7.53
C PRO A 36 13.02 17.00 -8.38
N SER A 37 14.26 16.90 -7.89
CA SER A 37 15.34 16.17 -8.55
C SER A 37 15.31 14.65 -8.29
N ILE A 38 14.46 14.18 -7.38
CA ILE A 38 14.34 12.75 -7.08
C ILE A 38 13.41 12.09 -8.09
N GLU A 39 13.93 11.08 -8.79
CA GLU A 39 13.12 10.11 -9.53
C GLU A 39 12.36 9.23 -8.52
N LEU A 40 11.17 9.66 -8.12
CA LEU A 40 10.29 8.92 -7.23
C LEU A 40 9.45 7.91 -8.04
N ARG A 41 9.42 6.66 -7.59
CA ARG A 41 8.48 5.64 -8.04
C ARG A 41 7.65 5.20 -6.85
N VAL A 42 6.35 5.11 -7.03
CA VAL A 42 5.39 4.74 -6.00
C VAL A 42 4.80 3.38 -6.28
N GLY A 43 4.66 2.57 -5.24
CA GLY A 43 4.09 1.23 -5.30
C GLY A 43 3.09 1.01 -4.17
N PHE A 44 2.17 0.08 -4.36
CA PHE A 44 1.12 -0.23 -3.38
C PHE A 44 0.94 -1.73 -3.23
N CYS A 45 0.73 -2.20 -2.00
CA CYS A 45 0.33 -3.56 -1.69
C CYS A 45 -0.76 -3.56 -0.64
N GLY A 46 -1.98 -3.93 -1.05
CA GLY A 46 -3.10 -4.15 -0.15
C GLY A 46 -3.13 -5.60 0.33
N TYR A 47 -3.21 -5.81 1.64
CA TYR A 47 -3.41 -7.14 2.24
C TYR A 47 -4.72 -7.20 3.02
N ARG A 48 -5.21 -8.43 3.23
CA ARG A 48 -6.39 -8.78 4.03
C ARG A 48 -6.08 -10.05 4.81
N ASP A 49 -7.07 -10.90 5.08
CA ASP A 49 -6.87 -12.14 5.82
C ASP A 49 -6.62 -13.35 4.89
N HIS A 50 -6.00 -14.39 5.41
CA HIS A 50 -5.86 -15.71 4.80
C HIS A 50 -7.18 -16.26 4.24
N ILE A 51 -8.31 -16.00 4.91
CA ILE A 51 -9.62 -16.50 4.48
C ILE A 51 -10.14 -15.85 3.20
N ASP A 52 -9.61 -14.69 2.81
CA ASP A 52 -9.97 -13.96 1.59
C ASP A 52 -9.35 -14.56 0.30
N ARG A 53 -8.55 -15.63 0.43
CA ARG A 53 -8.03 -16.45 -0.69
C ARG A 53 -7.34 -15.63 -1.78
N HIS A 54 -7.95 -15.55 -2.96
CA HIS A 54 -7.38 -14.86 -4.13
C HIS A 54 -7.39 -13.34 -3.94
N ASP A 55 -8.34 -12.81 -3.19
CA ASP A 55 -8.48 -11.37 -2.93
C ASP A 55 -7.63 -10.87 -1.75
N ARG A 56 -6.98 -11.80 -1.05
CA ARG A 56 -6.11 -11.55 0.11
C ARG A 56 -5.01 -10.54 -0.18
N LEU A 57 -4.35 -10.64 -1.34
CA LEU A 57 -3.21 -9.80 -1.70
C LEU A 57 -3.48 -9.12 -3.05
N LYS A 58 -3.41 -7.79 -3.10
CA LYS A 58 -3.55 -7.01 -4.33
C LYS A 58 -2.47 -5.93 -4.39
N SER A 59 -1.60 -6.02 -5.39
CA SER A 59 -0.47 -5.10 -5.55
C SER A 59 -0.56 -4.29 -6.85
N LEU A 60 -0.05 -3.06 -6.78
CA LEU A 60 0.30 -2.23 -7.92
C LEU A 60 1.81 -2.04 -7.90
N ASP A 61 2.47 -2.58 -8.94
CA ASP A 61 3.92 -2.47 -9.09
C ASP A 61 4.37 -1.01 -9.22
N PHE A 62 5.65 -0.76 -8.95
CA PHE A 62 6.23 0.58 -8.91
C PHE A 62 6.07 1.34 -10.23
N THR A 63 5.49 2.53 -10.14
CA THR A 63 5.25 3.42 -11.27
C THR A 63 5.62 4.87 -10.93
N ASP A 64 5.99 5.63 -11.95
CA ASP A 64 6.13 7.09 -11.95
C ASP A 64 4.89 7.79 -12.55
N GLN A 65 3.89 7.03 -12.99
CA GLN A 65 2.61 7.54 -13.49
C GLN A 65 1.67 7.82 -12.32
N TYR A 66 1.82 8.99 -11.69
CA TYR A 66 1.12 9.33 -10.45
C TYR A 66 -0.40 9.35 -10.59
N GLU A 67 -0.94 9.78 -11.73
CA GLU A 67 -2.38 9.81 -11.97
C GLU A 67 -2.96 8.39 -12.00
N LYS A 68 -2.20 7.43 -12.56
CA LYS A 68 -2.55 6.01 -12.54
C LYS A 68 -2.51 5.44 -11.12
N PHE A 69 -1.49 5.81 -10.35
CA PHE A 69 -1.38 5.42 -8.94
C PHE A 69 -2.55 5.96 -8.12
N THR A 70 -2.87 7.25 -8.25
CA THR A 70 -4.00 7.89 -7.57
C THR A 70 -5.32 7.22 -7.92
N THR A 71 -5.56 6.95 -9.21
CA THR A 71 -6.78 6.26 -9.68
C THR A 71 -6.88 4.86 -9.08
N TYR A 72 -5.78 4.11 -9.07
CA TYR A 72 -5.74 2.79 -8.46
C TYR A 72 -6.03 2.86 -6.95
N LEU A 73 -5.37 3.77 -6.23
CA LEU A 73 -5.54 3.94 -4.80
C LEU A 73 -7.00 4.31 -4.45
N GLN A 74 -7.65 5.14 -5.26
CA GLN A 74 -9.07 5.48 -5.11
C GLN A 74 -10.01 4.29 -5.31
N SER A 75 -9.59 3.25 -6.03
CA SER A 75 -10.36 2.00 -6.20
C SER A 75 -10.19 1.00 -5.05
N VAL A 76 -9.26 1.25 -4.13
CA VAL A 76 -9.06 0.39 -2.95
C VAL A 76 -10.24 0.57 -2.01
N LEU A 77 -10.90 -0.54 -1.68
CA LEU A 77 -12.04 -0.60 -0.77
C LEU A 77 -11.74 -1.53 0.41
N PRO A 78 -12.28 -1.21 1.60
CA PRO A 78 -12.19 -2.07 2.78
C PRO A 78 -13.21 -3.20 2.62
N TYR A 79 -12.75 -4.44 2.64
CA TYR A 79 -13.62 -5.63 2.61
C TYR A 79 -12.86 -6.87 3.06
N GLY A 80 -13.60 -7.93 3.34
CA GLY A 80 -13.01 -9.20 3.80
C GLY A 80 -12.62 -9.12 5.27
N GLY A 81 -11.57 -9.85 5.64
CA GLY A 81 -11.22 -10.10 7.02
C GLY A 81 -12.02 -11.27 7.60
N GLY A 82 -11.67 -11.67 8.82
CA GLY A 82 -12.29 -12.79 9.51
C GLY A 82 -12.26 -12.59 11.01
N ASP A 83 -11.17 -13.02 11.63
CA ASP A 83 -10.87 -12.72 13.02
C ASP A 83 -10.04 -11.42 13.13
N THR A 84 -9.47 -11.15 14.31
CA THR A 84 -8.79 -9.88 14.56
C THR A 84 -7.37 -9.81 13.99
N PRO A 85 -6.54 -10.88 14.00
CA PRO A 85 -5.26 -10.85 13.30
C PRO A 85 -5.42 -10.86 11.78
N GLU A 86 -4.49 -10.23 11.06
CA GLU A 86 -4.53 -10.10 9.60
C GLU A 86 -3.24 -10.61 8.94
N ASP A 87 -3.24 -10.89 7.62
CA ASP A 87 -2.07 -11.41 6.87
C ASP A 87 -1.04 -10.30 6.54
N VAL A 88 -0.59 -9.60 7.58
CA VAL A 88 0.40 -8.52 7.53
C VAL A 88 1.70 -9.03 6.88
N LEU A 89 2.17 -10.21 7.29
CA LEU A 89 3.40 -10.78 6.78
C LEU A 89 3.27 -11.18 5.31
N GLY A 90 2.10 -11.65 4.86
CA GLY A 90 1.80 -11.86 3.45
C GLY A 90 1.89 -10.56 2.64
N GLY A 91 1.31 -9.47 3.15
CA GLY A 91 1.40 -8.15 2.55
C GLY A 91 2.84 -7.64 2.43
N LEU A 92 3.62 -7.74 3.49
CA LEU A 92 5.04 -7.35 3.49
C LEU A 92 5.88 -8.22 2.55
N ASN A 93 5.66 -9.53 2.56
CA ASN A 93 6.37 -10.46 1.69
C ASN A 93 6.05 -10.23 0.21
N GLU A 94 4.78 -9.97 -0.13
CA GLU A 94 4.36 -9.59 -1.48
C GLU A 94 5.09 -8.32 -1.93
N ALA A 95 5.07 -7.28 -1.09
CA ALA A 95 5.73 -6.02 -1.38
C ALA A 95 7.25 -6.16 -1.59
N ILE A 96 7.92 -6.98 -0.79
CA ILE A 96 9.38 -7.15 -0.86
C ILE A 96 9.80 -8.08 -2.00
N THR A 97 9.06 -9.16 -2.26
CA THR A 97 9.51 -10.24 -3.14
C THR A 97 8.91 -10.20 -4.54
N LYS A 98 7.75 -9.57 -4.74
CA LYS A 98 7.06 -9.53 -6.03
C LYS A 98 7.16 -8.19 -6.75
N MET A 99 7.29 -7.09 -6.02
CA MET A 99 7.38 -5.76 -6.62
C MET A 99 8.79 -5.47 -7.16
N LYS A 100 8.88 -4.67 -8.23
CA LYS A 100 10.13 -4.39 -8.97
C LYS A 100 10.86 -3.17 -8.41
N TRP A 101 11.44 -3.36 -7.23
CA TRP A 101 12.40 -2.43 -6.64
C TRP A 101 13.60 -2.23 -7.58
N LYS A 102 13.92 -0.98 -7.89
CA LYS A 102 15.00 -0.57 -8.81
C LYS A 102 15.96 0.41 -8.16
N ASN A 103 15.45 1.34 -7.36
CA ASN A 103 16.25 2.44 -6.84
C ASN A 103 17.08 2.03 -5.60
N GLY A 104 18.15 2.78 -5.33
CA GLY A 104 19.05 2.53 -4.19
C GLY A 104 18.40 2.83 -2.84
N THR A 105 17.65 3.93 -2.75
CA THR A 105 16.82 4.24 -1.59
C THR A 105 15.44 3.61 -1.75
N ARG A 106 15.09 2.73 -0.81
CA ARG A 106 13.87 1.94 -0.78
C ARG A 106 13.18 2.14 0.56
N VAL A 107 11.95 2.60 0.54
CA VAL A 107 11.16 2.90 1.73
C VAL A 107 9.84 2.15 1.62
N LEU A 108 9.47 1.46 2.70
CA LEU A 108 8.18 0.81 2.85
C LEU A 108 7.46 1.42 4.05
N LEU A 109 6.23 1.86 3.84
CA LEU A 109 5.35 2.37 4.89
C LEU A 109 4.18 1.40 5.05
N HIS A 110 4.13 0.75 6.21
CA HIS A 110 3.04 -0.15 6.57
C HIS A 110 1.97 0.59 7.38
N ILE A 111 0.71 0.39 7.01
CA ILE A 111 -0.47 1.06 7.59
C ILE A 111 -1.51 -0.03 7.86
N GLY A 112 -1.94 -0.17 9.11
CA GLY A 112 -3.00 -1.10 9.51
C GLY A 112 -3.47 -0.84 10.93
N ASP A 113 -4.65 -1.36 11.28
CA ASP A 113 -5.28 -1.19 12.60
C ASP A 113 -5.30 -2.47 13.44
N SER A 114 -4.92 -3.61 12.85
CA SER A 114 -5.00 -4.94 13.43
C SER A 114 -3.64 -5.62 13.56
N PRO A 115 -3.45 -6.52 14.55
CA PRO A 115 -2.18 -7.22 14.76
C PRO A 115 -1.89 -8.23 13.64
N PRO A 116 -0.61 -8.63 13.45
CA PRO A 116 -0.26 -9.70 12.54
C PRO A 116 -0.63 -11.08 13.13
N TYR A 117 -0.84 -12.05 12.23
CA TYR A 117 -0.68 -13.48 12.53
C TYR A 117 0.77 -13.86 12.84
#